data_AF-A0A3B8WYE2-F1
#
_entry.id   AF-A0A3B8WYE2-F1
#
_cell.length_a   1.000
_cell.length_b   1.000
_cell.length_c   1.000
_cell.angle_alpha   90.00
_cell.angle_beta   90.00
_cell.angle_gamma   90.00
#
_symmetry.space_group_name_H-M   'P 1'
#
loop_
_entity.id
_entity.type
_entity.pdbx_description
1 polymer ?
#
loop_
_entity_poly.entity_id
_entity_poly.type
_entity_poly.pdbx_seq_one_letter_code
_entity_poly.pdbx_strand_id
1 'polypeptide(L)'
;DYGERWQTEPATALQEAYQHGLTVGSECAAVGVDVVFSPVVDLDYGISEVIGNRAFHRRPEVVADLAAAMIRGLHDGGVTAVAKHFPGHGGVEADSHLQFAIDQREREQIEEDLYPYQKLIAAGLRAVMMAHVCFPRIDSQPAGYSAYWVEQLR
;
A
#
# COMPACT_ATOMS: atom_id res chain seq x y z
N ASP A 1 15.69 -3.91 -6.33
CA ASP A 1 14.77 -3.23 -5.42
C ASP A 1 14.36 -1.90 -6.06
N TYR A 2 13.06 -1.60 -6.14
CA TYR A 2 12.58 -0.36 -6.78
C TYR A 2 12.87 0.88 -5.94
N GLY A 3 12.77 0.77 -4.62
CA GLY A 3 13.02 1.87 -3.69
C GLY A 3 14.48 2.34 -3.76
N GLU A 4 15.43 1.41 -3.72
CA GLU A 4 16.85 1.72 -3.87
C GLU A 4 17.16 2.36 -5.22
N ARG A 5 16.59 1.81 -6.30
CA ARG A 5 16.77 2.38 -7.65
C ARG A 5 16.13 3.75 -7.78
N TRP A 6 15.02 4.01 -7.10
CA TRP A 6 14.38 5.33 -7.12
C TRP A 6 15.31 6.41 -6.54
N GLN A 7 16.15 6.07 -5.56
CA GLN A 7 17.08 7.04 -4.96
C GLN A 7 18.18 7.50 -5.92
N THR A 8 18.63 6.62 -6.83
CA THR A 8 19.73 6.91 -7.77
C THR A 8 19.23 7.27 -9.17
N GLU A 9 18.16 6.63 -9.63
CA GLU A 9 17.59 6.72 -10.97
C GLU A 9 16.05 6.72 -10.93
N PRO A 10 15.40 7.78 -10.42
CA PRO A 10 13.94 7.82 -10.22
C PRO A 10 13.15 7.48 -11.48
N ALA A 11 13.53 8.05 -12.63
CA ALA A 11 12.83 7.80 -13.90
C ALA A 11 12.88 6.32 -14.30
N THR A 12 14.02 5.67 -14.13
CA THR A 12 14.19 4.24 -14.41
C THR A 12 13.33 3.41 -13.46
N ALA A 13 13.37 3.69 -12.15
CA ALA A 13 12.58 2.96 -11.16
C ALA A 13 11.07 3.05 -11.43
N LEU A 14 10.58 4.23 -11.79
CA LEU A 14 9.16 4.45 -12.12
C LEU A 14 8.76 3.72 -13.40
N GLN A 15 9.62 3.73 -14.42
CA GLN A 15 9.34 2.99 -15.66
C GLN A 15 9.29 1.48 -15.41
N GLU A 16 10.18 0.95 -14.58
CA GLU A 16 10.19 -0.48 -14.24
C GLU A 16 8.99 -0.88 -13.37
N ALA A 17 8.59 -0.05 -12.40
CA ALA A 17 7.39 -0.28 -11.60
C ALA A 17 6.13 -0.28 -12.48
N TYR A 18 6.04 0.66 -13.43
CA TYR A 18 4.99 0.68 -14.44
C TYR A 18 4.99 -0.59 -15.29
N GLN A 19 6.15 -0.99 -15.82
CA GLN A 19 6.25 -2.14 -16.70
C GLN A 19 5.90 -3.44 -15.97
N HIS A 20 6.28 -3.57 -14.69
CA HIS A 20 5.86 -4.68 -13.84
C HIS A 20 4.34 -4.71 -13.69
N GLY A 21 3.71 -3.58 -13.35
CA GLY A 21 2.25 -3.49 -13.28
C GLY A 21 1.58 -3.88 -14.59
N LEU A 22 2.11 -3.42 -15.73
CA LEU A 22 1.59 -3.73 -17.05
C LEU A 22 1.69 -5.22 -17.38
N THR A 23 2.85 -5.84 -17.14
CA THR A 23 3.03 -7.28 -17.36
C THR A 23 2.05 -8.08 -16.52
N VAL A 24 2.01 -7.85 -15.20
CA VAL A 24 1.10 -8.55 -14.28
C VAL A 24 -0.35 -8.34 -14.67
N GLY A 25 -0.75 -7.10 -14.98
CA GLY A 25 -2.10 -6.79 -15.39
C GLY A 25 -2.49 -7.54 -16.66
N SER A 26 -1.64 -7.51 -17.69
CA SER A 26 -1.90 -8.18 -18.97
C SER A 26 -1.99 -9.71 -18.85
N GLU A 27 -1.12 -10.32 -18.04
CA GLU A 27 -1.13 -11.77 -17.80
C GLU A 27 -2.37 -12.21 -17.01
N CYS A 28 -2.73 -11.44 -15.97
CA CYS A 28 -3.96 -11.66 -15.19
C CYS A 28 -5.22 -11.51 -16.05
N ALA A 29 -5.31 -10.44 -16.84
CA ALA A 29 -6.45 -10.21 -17.73
C ALA A 29 -6.59 -11.34 -18.78
N ALA A 30 -5.47 -11.85 -19.31
CA ALA A 30 -5.48 -12.95 -20.29
C ALA A 30 -6.07 -14.25 -19.75
N VAL A 31 -6.07 -14.46 -18.43
CA VAL A 31 -6.68 -15.61 -17.76
C VAL A 31 -8.01 -15.29 -17.08
N GLY A 32 -8.57 -14.10 -17.32
CA GLY A 32 -9.88 -13.68 -16.82
C GLY A 32 -9.89 -13.17 -15.38
N VAL A 33 -8.76 -12.69 -14.86
CA VAL A 33 -8.71 -12.01 -13.56
C VAL A 33 -8.99 -10.52 -13.74
N ASP A 34 -9.99 -9.99 -13.04
CA ASP A 34 -10.39 -8.58 -13.13
C ASP A 34 -9.67 -7.65 -12.14
N VAL A 35 -9.23 -8.19 -10.99
CA VAL A 35 -8.74 -7.42 -9.85
C VAL A 35 -7.45 -8.03 -9.32
N VAL A 36 -6.44 -7.20 -9.12
CA VAL A 36 -5.16 -7.58 -8.53
C VAL A 36 -4.99 -6.85 -7.20
N PHE A 37 -4.78 -7.63 -6.14
CA PHE A 37 -4.51 -7.09 -4.79
C PHE A 37 -3.05 -6.62 -4.66
N SER A 38 -2.70 -5.58 -5.41
CA SER A 38 -1.39 -4.94 -5.48
C SER A 38 -1.60 -3.47 -5.87
N PRO A 39 -0.73 -2.53 -5.44
CA PRO A 39 0.50 -2.71 -4.67
C PRO A 39 0.33 -2.74 -3.14
N VAL A 40 1.34 -3.29 -2.46
CA VAL A 40 1.60 -2.99 -1.05
C VAL A 40 2.13 -1.56 -0.96
N VAL A 41 1.50 -0.74 -0.13
CA VAL A 41 1.88 0.66 0.10
C VAL A 41 2.21 0.94 1.58
N ASP A 42 2.31 -0.13 2.37
CA ASP A 42 2.85 -0.09 3.72
C ASP A 42 4.30 0.41 3.69
N LEU A 43 4.68 1.26 4.65
CA LEU A 43 6.04 1.78 4.75
C LEU A 43 6.95 0.78 5.47
N ASP A 44 8.19 0.64 4.99
CA ASP A 44 9.16 -0.24 5.63
C ASP A 44 9.79 0.41 6.86
N TYR A 45 9.18 0.20 8.04
CA TYR A 45 9.77 0.61 9.33
C TYR A 45 10.85 -0.38 9.83
N GLY A 46 11.11 -1.48 9.13
CA GLY A 46 12.10 -2.49 9.50
C GLY A 46 11.70 -3.37 10.68
N ILE A 47 10.45 -3.29 11.13
CA ILE A 47 9.95 -4.07 12.29
C ILE A 47 8.91 -5.12 11.90
N SER A 48 8.21 -4.99 10.77
CA SER A 48 7.09 -5.87 10.41
C SER A 48 7.57 -7.23 9.91
N GLU A 49 7.12 -8.31 10.56
CA GLU A 49 7.43 -9.70 10.17
C GLU A 49 6.73 -10.12 8.86
N VAL A 50 5.61 -9.49 8.50
CA VAL A 50 4.76 -9.88 7.36
C VAL A 50 4.90 -8.98 6.13
N ILE A 51 5.28 -7.72 6.31
CA ILE A 51 5.51 -6.79 5.20
C ILE A 51 6.91 -7.00 4.62
N GLY A 52 7.96 -6.83 5.43
CA GLY A 52 9.36 -7.01 5.00
C GLY A 52 9.65 -6.45 3.60
N ASN A 53 10.22 -7.30 2.74
CA ASN A 53 10.61 -6.94 1.36
C ASN A 53 9.43 -6.72 0.38
N ARG A 54 8.18 -6.73 0.87
CA ARG A 54 6.99 -6.37 0.08
C ARG A 54 6.74 -4.86 0.07
N ALA A 55 7.21 -4.14 1.09
CA ALA A 55 7.16 -2.68 1.09
C ALA A 55 8.15 -2.15 0.04
N PHE A 56 7.75 -1.09 -0.67
CA PHE A 56 8.65 -0.47 -1.64
C PHE A 56 9.79 0.29 -0.97
N HIS A 57 9.53 0.94 0.17
CA HIS A 57 10.50 1.83 0.82
C HIS A 57 10.01 2.30 2.21
N ARG A 58 10.91 2.92 3.00
CA ARG A 58 10.57 3.62 4.26
C ARG A 58 9.90 4.97 4.03
N ARG A 59 10.29 5.68 2.96
CA ARG A 59 9.87 7.07 2.70
C ARG A 59 8.50 7.13 2.00
N PRO A 60 7.51 7.86 2.53
CA PRO A 60 6.17 7.92 1.95
C PRO A 60 6.12 8.37 0.49
N GLU A 61 6.97 9.33 0.09
CA GLU A 61 6.98 9.86 -1.28
C GLU A 61 7.46 8.82 -2.28
N VAL A 62 8.47 8.03 -1.89
CA VAL A 62 9.02 6.95 -2.73
C VAL A 62 7.97 5.87 -2.94
N VAL A 63 7.27 5.49 -1.87
CA VAL A 63 6.17 4.51 -1.95
C VAL A 63 5.03 5.03 -2.82
N ALA A 64 4.62 6.29 -2.65
CA ALA A 64 3.55 6.90 -3.43
C ALA A 64 3.88 6.93 -4.93
N ASP A 65 5.07 7.36 -5.31
CA ASP A 65 5.49 7.48 -6.72
C ASP A 65 5.57 6.10 -7.40
N LEU A 66 6.23 5.12 -6.74
CA LEU A 66 6.36 3.76 -7.27
C LEU A 66 5.01 3.05 -7.37
N ALA A 67 4.17 3.18 -6.33
CA ALA A 67 2.83 2.60 -6.34
C ALA A 67 1.95 3.21 -7.43
N ALA A 68 2.02 4.53 -7.64
CA ALA A 68 1.26 5.20 -8.69
C ALA A 68 1.66 4.70 -10.08
N ALA A 69 2.97 4.52 -10.32
CA ALA A 69 3.47 3.96 -11.56
C ALA A 69 2.99 2.52 -11.78
N MET A 70 3.07 1.66 -10.75
CA MET A 70 2.60 0.28 -10.83
C MET A 70 1.09 0.18 -11.04
N ILE A 71 0.29 1.00 -10.34
CA ILE A 71 -1.17 1.06 -10.49
C ILE A 71 -1.55 1.46 -11.91
N ARG A 72 -0.86 2.46 -12.48
CA ARG A 72 -1.06 2.83 -13.89
C ARG A 72 -0.78 1.64 -14.81
N GLY A 73 0.31 0.91 -14.58
CA GLY A 73 0.63 -0.30 -15.32
C GLY A 73 -0.48 -1.36 -15.23
N LEU A 74 -0.95 -1.67 -14.02
CA LEU A 74 -2.04 -2.63 -13.80
C LEU A 74 -3.32 -2.23 -14.54
N HIS A 75 -3.70 -0.96 -14.45
CA HIS A 75 -4.86 -0.42 -15.17
C HIS A 75 -4.70 -0.52 -16.69
N ASP A 76 -3.53 -0.16 -17.23
CA ASP A 76 -3.24 -0.27 -18.66
C ASP A 76 -3.20 -1.75 -19.12
N GLY A 77 -2.82 -2.66 -18.23
CA GLY A 77 -2.89 -4.11 -18.42
C GLY A 77 -4.30 -4.70 -18.37
N GLY A 78 -5.31 -3.90 -18.05
CA GLY A 78 -6.72 -4.30 -18.09
C GLY A 78 -7.31 -4.79 -16.77
N VAL A 79 -6.59 -4.67 -15.65
CA VAL A 79 -7.07 -5.09 -14.33
C VAL A 79 -7.21 -3.91 -13.37
N THR A 80 -8.03 -4.04 -12.34
CA THR A 80 -8.14 -3.05 -11.27
C THR A 80 -7.12 -3.32 -10.17
N ALA A 81 -6.38 -2.28 -9.76
CA ALA A 81 -5.44 -2.36 -8.65
C ALA A 81 -6.13 -2.13 -7.30
N VAL A 82 -5.58 -2.72 -6.24
CA VAL A 82 -6.03 -2.53 -4.85
C VAL A 82 -4.82 -2.26 -3.96
N ALA A 83 -4.73 -1.04 -3.43
CA ALA A 83 -3.66 -0.68 -2.50
C ALA A 83 -3.90 -1.32 -1.13
N LYS A 84 -2.83 -1.75 -0.45
CA LYS A 84 -2.94 -2.44 0.84
C LYS A 84 -1.76 -2.16 1.79
N HIS A 85 -1.93 -2.20 3.12
CA HIS A 85 -3.19 -2.40 3.86
C HIS A 85 -3.55 -1.14 4.66
N PHE A 86 -4.71 -0.52 4.42
CA PHE A 86 -5.06 0.78 5.00
C PHE A 86 -5.45 0.68 6.49
N PRO A 87 -5.02 1.61 7.36
CA PRO A 87 -4.22 2.82 7.10
C PRO A 87 -2.69 2.61 7.08
N GLY A 88 -2.24 1.38 7.28
CA GLY A 88 -0.84 0.98 7.26
C GLY A 88 -0.66 -0.29 8.11
N HIS A 89 0.23 -1.18 7.69
CA HIS A 89 0.63 -2.38 8.46
C HIS A 89 2.11 -2.34 8.87
N GLY A 90 2.92 -1.56 8.16
CA GLY A 90 4.38 -1.53 8.36
C GLY A 90 4.84 -1.09 9.75
N GLY A 91 4.01 -0.33 10.48
CA GLY A 91 4.28 0.13 11.85
C GLY A 91 4.06 -0.91 12.95
N VAL A 92 3.70 -2.15 12.60
CA VAL A 92 3.48 -3.23 13.57
C VAL A 92 4.39 -4.42 13.25
N GLU A 93 5.03 -4.96 14.29
CA GLU A 93 5.88 -6.15 14.20
C GLU A 93 5.05 -7.42 13.95
N ALA A 94 3.97 -7.58 14.72
CA ALA A 94 3.13 -8.75 14.74
C ALA A 94 2.47 -9.08 13.39
N ASP A 95 2.55 -10.34 12.99
CA ASP A 95 1.72 -10.88 11.90
C ASP A 95 0.25 -10.97 12.33
N SER A 96 -0.59 -10.10 11.74
CA SER A 96 -2.03 -10.06 11.99
C SER A 96 -2.78 -11.35 11.59
N HIS A 97 -2.15 -12.26 10.83
CA HIS A 97 -2.75 -13.57 10.52
C HIS A 97 -2.71 -14.53 11.72
N LEU A 98 -1.79 -14.30 12.68
CA LEU A 98 -1.53 -15.20 13.80
C LEU A 98 -1.95 -14.60 15.15
N GLN A 99 -1.92 -13.28 15.27
CA GLN A 99 -2.15 -12.57 16.52
C GLN A 99 -2.76 -11.20 16.29
N PHE A 100 -3.33 -10.62 17.35
CA PHE A 100 -3.95 -9.31 17.28
C PHE A 100 -2.87 -8.22 17.15
N ALA A 101 -2.86 -7.51 16.03
CA ALA A 101 -1.89 -6.44 15.74
C ALA A 101 -2.40 -5.10 16.31
N ILE A 102 -1.57 -4.45 17.15
CA ILE A 102 -1.88 -3.16 17.76
C ILE A 102 -0.77 -2.16 17.41
N ASP A 103 -1.14 -1.06 16.79
CA ASP A 103 -0.26 0.08 16.54
C ASP A 103 -0.53 1.17 17.58
N GLN A 104 0.46 1.43 18.44
CA GLN A 104 0.36 2.37 19.56
C GLN A 104 0.74 3.81 19.19
N ARG A 105 1.01 4.09 17.91
CA ARG A 105 1.37 5.43 17.44
C ARG A 105 0.21 6.41 17.56
N GLU A 106 0.55 7.68 17.76
CA GLU A 106 -0.40 8.79 17.70
C GLU A 106 -0.79 9.11 16.25
N ARG A 107 -1.91 9.83 16.08
CA ARG A 107 -2.43 10.23 14.76
C ARG A 107 -1.37 10.92 13.90
N GLU A 108 -0.59 11.83 14.46
CA GLU A 108 0.44 12.58 13.75
C GLU A 108 1.53 11.68 13.17
N GLN A 109 1.82 10.55 13.82
CA GLN A 109 2.84 9.60 13.37
C GLN A 109 2.32 8.68 12.26
N ILE A 110 0.99 8.49 12.17
CA ILE A 110 0.33 7.66 11.15
C ILE A 110 0.10 8.46 9.86
N GLU A 111 0.18 9.79 9.90
CA GLU A 111 0.08 10.63 8.69
C GLU A 111 1.11 10.23 7.60
N GLU A 112 2.29 9.72 7.98
CA GLU A 112 3.25 9.15 7.02
C GLU A 112 2.67 7.96 6.25
N ASP A 113 2.02 7.02 6.94
CA ASP A 113 1.39 5.84 6.33
C ASP A 113 0.16 6.20 5.48
N LEU A 114 -0.53 7.30 5.82
CA LEU A 114 -1.69 7.78 5.06
C LEU A 114 -1.30 8.47 3.75
N TYR A 115 -0.09 9.04 3.68
CA TYR A 115 0.35 9.83 2.53
C TYR A 115 0.27 9.08 1.19
N PRO A 116 0.75 7.82 1.04
CA PRO A 116 0.59 7.05 -0.19
C PRO A 116 -0.87 6.92 -0.60
N TYR A 117 -1.78 6.60 0.32
CA TYR A 117 -3.20 6.46 0.01
C TYR A 117 -3.81 7.76 -0.52
N GLN A 118 -3.55 8.88 0.14
CA GLN A 118 -4.06 10.20 -0.30
C GLN A 118 -3.61 10.52 -1.73
N LYS A 119 -2.32 10.28 -2.04
CA LYS A 119 -1.78 10.47 -3.39
C LYS A 119 -2.42 9.54 -4.42
N LEU A 120 -2.58 8.27 -4.08
CA LEU A 120 -3.13 7.26 -4.98
C LEU A 120 -4.62 7.45 -5.25
N ILE A 121 -5.40 7.81 -4.24
CA ILE A 121 -6.82 8.16 -4.38
C ILE A 121 -6.97 9.37 -5.30
N ALA A 122 -6.18 10.43 -5.09
CA ALA A 122 -6.16 11.59 -5.98
C ALA A 122 -5.74 11.24 -7.43
N ALA A 123 -4.95 10.17 -7.61
CA ALA A 123 -4.54 9.65 -8.91
C ALA A 123 -5.50 8.59 -9.51
N GLY A 124 -6.65 8.33 -8.87
CA GLY A 124 -7.69 7.44 -9.40
C GLY A 124 -7.59 5.98 -8.96
N LEU A 125 -6.98 5.70 -7.81
CA LEU A 125 -7.07 4.39 -7.15
C LEU A 125 -8.53 4.01 -6.92
N ARG A 126 -8.90 2.78 -7.28
CA ARG A 126 -10.31 2.33 -7.28
C ARG A 126 -10.70 1.51 -6.06
N ALA A 127 -9.74 0.93 -5.36
CA ALA A 127 -10.00 0.06 -4.22
C ALA A 127 -8.83 0.04 -3.24
N VAL A 128 -9.17 -0.21 -1.98
CA VAL A 128 -8.24 -0.31 -0.86
C VAL A 128 -8.59 -1.55 -0.04
N MET A 129 -7.58 -2.29 0.41
CA MET A 129 -7.72 -3.38 1.37
C MET A 129 -7.40 -2.86 2.77
N MET A 130 -8.29 -3.09 3.73
CA MET A 130 -8.12 -2.63 5.11
C MET A 130 -7.16 -3.56 5.88
N ALA A 131 -6.36 -2.99 6.78
CA ALA A 131 -5.52 -3.73 7.70
C ALA A 131 -6.35 -4.31 8.86
N HIS A 132 -6.00 -5.51 9.30
CA HIS A 132 -6.50 -6.09 10.55
C HIS A 132 -5.63 -5.63 11.74
N VAL A 133 -5.49 -4.30 11.89
CA VAL A 133 -4.68 -3.64 12.92
C VAL A 133 -5.57 -2.69 13.72
N CYS A 134 -5.42 -2.69 15.04
CA CYS A 134 -6.08 -1.74 15.95
C CYS A 134 -5.17 -0.55 16.23
N PHE A 135 -5.73 0.66 16.21
CA PHE A 135 -5.03 1.92 16.46
C PHE A 135 -5.66 2.60 17.68
N PRO A 136 -5.47 2.08 18.90
CA PRO A 136 -6.29 2.42 20.08
C PRO A 136 -6.21 3.89 20.50
N ARG A 137 -5.19 4.64 20.06
CA ARG A 137 -5.11 6.10 20.29
C ARG A 137 -6.04 6.91 19.39
N ILE A 138 -6.67 6.26 18.42
CA ILE A 138 -7.55 6.86 17.42
C ILE A 138 -8.93 6.20 17.47
N ASP A 139 -8.98 4.88 17.33
CA ASP A 139 -10.19 4.07 17.45
C ASP A 139 -9.84 2.68 18.02
N SER A 140 -10.66 2.22 18.95
CA SER A 140 -10.51 0.91 19.60
C SER A 140 -10.81 -0.29 18.69
N GLN A 141 -11.48 -0.09 17.56
CA GLN A 141 -11.77 -1.15 16.60
C GLN A 141 -10.62 -1.35 15.61
N PRO A 142 -10.42 -2.57 15.09
CA PRO A 142 -9.52 -2.77 13.96
C PRO A 142 -9.96 -1.93 12.76
N ALA A 143 -9.02 -1.46 11.94
CA ALA A 143 -9.29 -0.46 10.89
C ALA A 143 -10.47 -0.84 9.98
N GLY A 144 -10.58 -2.10 9.54
CA GLY A 144 -11.69 -2.57 8.71
C GLY A 144 -13.08 -2.55 9.37
N TYR A 145 -13.16 -2.44 10.69
CA TYR A 145 -14.41 -2.36 11.48
C TYR A 145 -14.63 -0.99 12.14
N SER A 146 -13.69 -0.05 11.96
CA SER A 146 -13.79 1.29 12.50
C SER A 146 -14.46 2.21 11.48
N ALA A 147 -15.60 2.81 11.87
CA ALA A 147 -16.28 3.81 11.06
C ALA A 147 -15.35 5.00 10.77
N TYR A 148 -14.56 5.42 11.77
CA TYR A 148 -13.59 6.50 11.62
C TYR A 148 -12.61 6.23 10.48
N TRP A 149 -11.99 5.04 10.45
CA TRP A 149 -11.00 4.70 9.42
C TRP A 149 -11.64 4.55 8.04
N VAL A 150 -12.83 3.95 7.95
CA VAL A 150 -13.56 3.82 6.68
C VAL A 150 -13.97 5.19 6.13
N GLU A 151 -14.32 6.15 6.98
CA GLU A 151 -14.67 7.50 6.56
C GLU A 151 -13.47 8.30 6.02
N GLN A 152 -12.23 7.98 6.41
CA GLN A 152 -11.04 8.63 5.84
C GLN A 152 -10.82 8.29 4.35
N LEU A 153 -11.49 7.25 3.82
CA LEU A 153 -11.40 6.83 2.41
C LEU A 153 -12.50 7.42 1.51
N ARG A 154 -13.43 8.21 2.07
CA ARG A 154 -14.55 8.82 1.36
C ARG A 154 -14.28 10.27 1.02
#